data_AF-A0A1U9WVH0-F1
#
_entry.id   AF-A0A1U9WVH0-F1
#
_cell.length_a   1.000
_cell.length_b   1.000
_cell.length_c   1.000
_cell.angle_alpha   90.00
_cell.angle_beta   90.00
_cell.angle_gamma   90.00
#
_symmetry.space_group_name_H-M   'P 1'
#
loop_
_entity.id
_entity.type
_entity.pdbx_description
1 polymer ?
#
loop_
_entity_poly.entity_id
_entity_poly.type
_entity_poly.pdbx_seq_one_letter_code
_entity_poly.pdbx_strand_id
1 'polypeptide(L)'
;LSLHQCGLPREIAIELLQTFVIRGLIRQHVASNIGIAKSKIREKEPIVWEILQEVMQGHPVLLNRAPTLHRLGIQAFQPILVVGSAICLHPLVCKGFNADFDGDQMAVHVPLSLEAQAEARL
;
A
#
# COMPACT_ATOMS: atom_id res chain seq x y z
N LEU A 1 2.00 -14.63 3.52
CA LEU A 1 2.68 -13.62 2.70
C LEU A 1 3.87 -14.28 2.04
N SER A 2 4.08 -14.08 0.75
CA SER A 2 5.37 -14.39 0.12
C SER A 2 6.44 -13.39 0.58
N LEU A 3 7.72 -13.70 0.41
CA LEU A 3 8.82 -12.86 0.89
C LEU A 3 8.76 -11.41 0.38
N HIS A 4 8.30 -11.20 -0.85
CA HIS A 4 8.18 -9.90 -1.51
C HIS A 4 6.85 -9.18 -1.21
N GLN A 5 6.00 -9.72 -0.33
CA GLN A 5 4.67 -9.17 -0.03
C GLN A 5 4.59 -8.60 1.38
N CYS A 6 3.77 -7.55 1.53
CA CYS A 6 3.33 -7.05 2.83
C CYS A 6 1.81 -6.94 2.88
N GLY A 7 1.22 -7.04 4.07
CA GLY A 7 -0.20 -6.77 4.27
C GLY A 7 -0.42 -5.30 4.60
N LEU A 8 -1.27 -4.63 3.84
CA LEU A 8 -1.74 -3.28 4.15
C LEU A 8 -3.22 -3.30 4.56
N PRO A 9 -3.56 -2.70 5.72
CA PRO A 9 -4.93 -2.41 6.12
C PRO A 9 -5.68 -1.62 5.06
N ARG A 10 -6.96 -1.92 4.89
CA ARG A 10 -7.85 -1.24 3.92
C ARG A 10 -7.83 0.29 4.05
N GLU A 11 -7.87 0.79 5.28
CA GLU A 11 -7.93 2.23 5.56
C GLU A 11 -6.61 2.94 5.23
N ILE A 12 -5.47 2.28 5.48
CA ILE A 12 -4.16 2.80 5.10
C ILE A 12 -4.00 2.78 3.57
N ALA A 13 -4.37 1.66 2.94
CA ALA A 13 -4.22 1.49 1.50
C ALA A 13 -5.07 2.47 0.70
N ILE A 14 -6.31 2.73 1.11
CA ILE A 14 -7.19 3.66 0.41
C ILE A 14 -6.72 5.11 0.54
N GLU A 15 -6.17 5.50 1.69
CA GLU A 15 -5.61 6.84 1.90
C GLU A 15 -4.37 7.05 1.03
N LEU A 16 -3.44 6.10 1.05
CA LEU A 16 -2.20 6.17 0.28
C LEU A 16 -2.42 6.17 -1.24
N LEU A 17 -3.43 5.43 -1.73
CA LEU A 17 -3.68 5.23 -3.15
C LEU A 17 -4.93 5.94 -3.68
N GLN A 18 -5.52 6.86 -2.89
CA GLN A 18 -6.81 7.48 -3.18
C GLN A 18 -6.88 8.07 -4.59
N THR A 19 -5.84 8.79 -5.02
CA THR A 19 -5.76 9.41 -6.34
C THR A 19 -5.83 8.37 -7.48
N PHE A 20 -5.17 7.23 -7.30
CA PHE A 20 -5.20 6.14 -8.28
C PHE A 20 -6.56 5.44 -8.31
N VAL A 21 -7.20 5.25 -7.15
CA VAL A 21 -8.55 4.69 -7.05
C VAL A 21 -9.57 5.62 -7.71
N ILE A 22 -9.49 6.93 -7.50
CA ILE A 22 -10.34 7.93 -8.17
C ILE A 22 -10.17 7.83 -9.69
N ARG A 23 -8.94 7.75 -10.18
CA ARG A 23 -8.66 7.56 -11.61
C ARG A 23 -9.24 6.25 -12.13
N GLY A 24 -9.15 5.15 -11.38
CA GLY A 24 -9.73 3.86 -11.70
C GLY A 24 -11.26 3.92 -11.83
N LEU A 25 -11.94 4.51 -10.84
CA LEU A 25 -13.40 4.70 -10.81
C LEU A 25 -13.90 5.49 -12.03
N ILE A 26 -13.19 6.55 -12.42
CA ILE A 26 -13.56 7.36 -13.59
C ILE A 26 -13.29 6.59 -14.88
N ARG A 27 -12.12 5.93 -15.00
CA ARG A 27 -11.73 5.17 -16.20
C ARG A 27 -12.67 4.00 -16.48
N GLN A 28 -13.22 3.38 -15.44
CA GLN A 28 -14.18 2.27 -15.56
C GLN A 28 -15.64 2.75 -15.65
N HIS A 29 -15.89 4.06 -15.78
CA HIS A 29 -17.23 4.66 -15.82
C HIS A 29 -18.11 4.38 -14.59
N VAL A 30 -17.50 4.01 -13.45
CA VAL A 30 -18.19 3.84 -12.15
C VAL A 30 -18.50 5.19 -11.53
N ALA A 31 -17.67 6.21 -11.78
CA ALA A 31 -17.92 7.59 -11.39
C ALA A 31 -17.79 8.54 -12.58
N SER A 32 -18.71 9.50 -12.74
CA SER A 32 -18.67 10.45 -13.85
C SER A 32 -17.69 11.61 -13.62
N ASN A 33 -17.27 11.87 -12.38
CA ASN A 33 -16.32 12.91 -12.02
C ASN A 33 -15.63 12.62 -10.67
N ILE A 34 -14.65 13.46 -10.33
CA ILE A 34 -13.86 13.35 -9.09
C ILE A 34 -14.73 13.45 -7.83
N GLY A 35 -15.75 14.31 -7.84
CA GLY A 35 -16.65 14.49 -6.70
C GLY A 35 -17.44 13.22 -6.37
N ILE A 36 -18.01 12.58 -7.39
CA ILE A 36 -18.72 11.32 -7.23
C ILE A 36 -17.76 10.22 -6.78
N ALA A 37 -16.57 10.13 -7.39
CA ALA A 37 -15.56 9.14 -6.99
C ALA A 37 -15.17 9.26 -5.51
N LYS A 38 -14.97 10.49 -5.02
CA LYS A 38 -14.72 10.75 -3.59
C LYS A 38 -15.91 10.36 -2.70
N SER A 39 -17.14 10.57 -3.17
CA SER A 39 -18.36 10.12 -2.44
C SER A 39 -18.38 8.61 -2.28
N LYS A 40 -18.18 7.86 -3.37
CA LYS A 40 -18.14 6.38 -3.37
C LYS A 40 -17.07 5.83 -2.42
N ILE A 41 -15.89 6.45 -2.40
CA ILE A 41 -14.81 6.11 -1.47
C ILE A 41 -15.24 6.34 -0.01
N ARG A 42 -15.83 7.50 0.31
CA ARG A 42 -16.31 7.82 1.66
C ARG A 42 -17.43 6.87 2.12
N GLU A 43 -18.31 6.49 1.21
CA GLU A 43 -19.40 5.53 1.45
C GLU A 43 -18.93 4.07 1.51
N LYS A 44 -17.62 3.82 1.27
CA LYS A 44 -16.99 2.49 1.31
C LYS A 44 -17.69 1.48 0.40
N GLU A 45 -18.17 1.92 -0.77
CA GLU A 45 -18.87 1.05 -1.73
C GLU A 45 -18.02 -0.18 -2.10
N PRO A 46 -18.61 -1.39 -2.25
CA PRO A 46 -17.85 -2.61 -2.52
C PRO A 46 -16.88 -2.52 -3.70
N ILE A 47 -17.29 -1.87 -4.79
CA ILE A 47 -16.51 -1.67 -6.02
C ILE A 47 -15.18 -0.93 -5.77
N VAL A 48 -15.12 -0.08 -4.73
CA VAL A 48 -13.91 0.65 -4.37
C VAL A 48 -12.81 -0.31 -3.94
N TRP A 49 -13.16 -1.40 -3.25
CA TRP A 49 -12.20 -2.40 -2.80
C TRP A 49 -11.64 -3.23 -3.95
N GLU A 50 -12.47 -3.55 -4.93
CA GLU A 50 -12.05 -4.25 -6.16
C GLU A 50 -11.07 -3.40 -6.97
N ILE A 51 -11.40 -2.11 -7.18
CA ILE A 51 -10.50 -1.17 -7.88
C ILE A 51 -9.22 -0.94 -7.08
N LEU A 52 -9.31 -0.84 -5.75
CA LEU A 52 -8.12 -0.72 -4.90
C LEU A 52 -7.19 -1.92 -5.04
N GLN A 53 -7.73 -3.15 -5.09
CA GLN A 53 -6.93 -4.35 -5.33
C GLN A 53 -6.24 -4.33 -6.70
N GLU A 54 -6.95 -3.91 -7.76
CA GLU A 54 -6.36 -3.76 -9.11
C GLU A 54 -5.23 -2.73 -9.10
N VAL A 55 -5.45 -1.57 -8.49
CA VAL A 55 -4.44 -0.51 -8.38
C VAL A 55 -3.21 -1.02 -7.62
N MET A 56 -3.40 -1.73 -6.51
CA MET A 56 -2.29 -2.23 -5.69
C MET A 56 -1.39 -3.22 -6.42
N GLN A 57 -1.91 -4.06 -7.32
CA GLN A 57 -1.10 -5.03 -8.09
C GLN A 57 -0.01 -4.37 -8.95
N GLY A 58 -0.18 -3.09 -9.31
CA GLY A 58 0.78 -2.31 -10.09
C GLY A 58 1.69 -1.40 -9.28
N HIS A 59 1.53 -1.29 -7.96
CA HIS A 59 2.20 -0.26 -7.16
C HIS A 59 2.91 -0.89 -5.95
N PRO A 60 4.25 -1.07 -6.00
CA PRO A 60 5.00 -1.46 -4.82
C PRO A 60 4.94 -0.36 -3.76
N VAL A 61 5.15 -0.73 -2.50
CA VAL A 61 5.26 0.20 -1.36
C VAL A 61 6.58 0.00 -0.65
N LEU A 62 7.14 1.07 -0.11
CA LEU A 62 8.35 1.01 0.73
C LEU A 62 7.93 0.96 2.18
N LEU A 63 8.37 -0.06 2.91
CA LEU A 63 8.27 -0.12 4.36
C LEU A 63 9.57 0.38 4.98
N ASN A 64 9.46 1.19 6.03
CA ASN A 64 10.59 1.71 6.79
C ASN A 64 10.32 1.59 8.29
N ARG A 65 11.31 1.14 9.07
CA ARG A 65 11.28 1.20 10.54
C ARG A 65 12.39 2.11 11.04
N ALA A 66 12.04 3.03 11.95
CA ALA A 66 13.00 3.90 12.61
C ALA A 66 13.66 3.20 13.83
N PRO A 67 14.95 3.43 14.11
CA PRO A 67 15.92 4.17 13.29
C PRO A 67 16.44 3.33 12.10
N THR A 68 16.70 3.98 10.96
CA THR A 68 17.26 3.31 9.77
C THR A 68 18.79 3.25 9.87
N LEU A 69 19.33 2.09 10.29
CA LEU A 69 20.78 1.92 10.50
C LEU A 69 21.57 1.56 9.23
N HIS A 70 20.89 0.94 8.26
CA HIS A 70 21.49 0.46 7.02
C HIS A 70 20.42 0.31 5.93
N ARG A 71 20.85 0.06 4.69
CA ARG A 71 19.95 -0.03 3.52
C ARG A 71 18.76 -0.99 3.70
N LEU A 72 18.92 -2.10 4.43
CA LEU A 72 17.81 -3.06 4.63
C LEU A 72 16.73 -2.56 5.59
N GLY A 73 16.91 -1.40 6.23
CA GLY A 73 15.88 -0.77 7.06
C GLY A 73 14.78 -0.08 6.23
N ILE A 74 14.94 -0.01 4.91
CA ILE A 74 13.91 0.37 3.95
C ILE A 74 13.87 -0.70 2.86
N GLN A 75 12.71 -1.32 2.62
CA GLN A 75 12.56 -2.31 1.56
C GLN A 75 11.22 -2.15 0.85
N ALA A 76 11.20 -2.50 -0.42
CA ALA A 76 10.00 -2.50 -1.23
C ALA A 76 9.25 -3.83 -1.14
N PHE A 77 7.92 -3.76 -1.14
CA PHE A 77 7.03 -4.91 -1.12
C PHE A 77 5.83 -4.70 -2.05
N GLN A 78 5.31 -5.79 -2.60
CA GLN A 78 3.99 -5.83 -3.21
C GLN A 78 2.93 -5.84 -2.11
N PRO A 79 2.11 -4.79 -1.97
CA PRO A 79 1.09 -4.79 -0.94
C PRO A 79 -0.08 -5.72 -1.32
N ILE A 80 -0.65 -6.37 -0.31
CA ILE A 80 -1.92 -7.09 -0.39
C ILE A 80 -2.88 -6.53 0.67
N LEU A 81 -4.18 -6.50 0.37
CA LEU A 81 -5.16 -6.06 1.36
C LEU A 81 -5.32 -7.11 2.46
N VAL A 82 -5.29 -6.65 3.70
CA VAL A 82 -5.57 -7.47 4.89
C VAL A 82 -6.71 -6.87 5.72
N VAL A 83 -7.29 -7.71 6.57
CA VAL A 83 -8.28 -7.29 7.57
C VAL A 83 -7.56 -6.74 8.80
N GLY A 84 -8.18 -5.77 9.48
CA GLY A 84 -7.62 -5.13 10.68
C GLY A 84 -6.93 -3.79 10.37
N SER A 85 -6.16 -3.31 11.33
CA SER A 85 -5.49 -2.00 11.32
C SER A 85 -3.97 -2.06 11.37
N ALA A 86 -3.38 -3.28 11.38
CA ALA A 86 -1.94 -3.48 11.48
C ALA A 86 -1.32 -3.85 10.12
N ILE A 87 -0.11 -3.34 9.87
CA ILE A 87 0.71 -3.77 8.74
C ILE A 87 1.22 -5.19 9.02
N CYS A 88 1.09 -6.09 8.05
CA CYS A 88 1.64 -7.44 8.16
C CYS A 88 3.01 -7.51 7.47
N LEU A 89 4.07 -7.77 8.23
CA LEU A 89 5.43 -7.92 7.74
C LEU A 89 5.81 -9.41 7.61
N HIS A 90 6.60 -9.76 6.59
CA HIS A 90 7.11 -11.12 6.45
C HIS A 90 8.14 -11.45 7.54
N PRO A 91 8.06 -12.58 8.26
CA PRO A 91 8.97 -12.86 9.39
C PRO A 91 10.47 -12.86 9.04
N LEU A 92 10.82 -13.31 7.82
CA LEU A 92 12.22 -13.35 7.39
C LEU A 92 12.87 -11.98 7.14
N VAL A 93 12.09 -10.91 7.01
CA VAL A 93 12.65 -9.55 6.83
C VAL A 93 12.81 -8.79 8.16
N CYS A 94 12.27 -9.31 9.27
CA CYS A 94 12.34 -8.66 10.59
C CYS A 94 13.77 -8.30 10.99
N LYS A 95 14.74 -9.19 10.74
CA LYS A 95 16.16 -8.94 11.02
C LYS A 95 16.71 -7.76 10.23
N GLY A 96 16.27 -7.56 8.98
CA GLY A 96 16.65 -6.41 8.15
C GLY A 96 16.08 -5.09 8.68
N PHE A 97 14.92 -5.11 9.31
CA PHE A 97 14.34 -3.94 9.97
C PHE A 97 14.77 -3.78 11.44
N ASN A 98 15.47 -4.78 11.99
CA ASN A 98 15.67 -4.95 13.43
C ASN A 98 14.34 -4.88 14.22
N ALA A 99 13.25 -5.38 13.62
CA ALA A 99 11.89 -5.27 14.13
C ALA A 99 11.50 -6.47 14.99
N ASP A 100 10.77 -6.21 16.07
CA ASP A 100 9.98 -7.19 16.81
C ASP A 100 8.48 -6.85 16.68
N PHE A 101 7.62 -7.50 17.47
CA PHE A 101 6.16 -7.37 17.38
C PHE A 101 5.54 -7.05 18.73
N ASP A 102 6.23 -6.27 19.57
CA ASP A 102 5.75 -5.86 20.90
C ASP A 102 5.14 -4.44 20.93
N GLY A 103 5.10 -3.75 19.78
CA GLY A 103 4.60 -2.38 19.65
C GLY A 103 5.27 -1.56 18.55
N ASP A 104 6.28 -2.12 17.88
CA ASP A 104 6.97 -1.50 16.75
C ASP A 104 6.03 -0.95 15.67
N GLN A 105 6.38 0.23 15.15
CA GLN A 105 5.66 0.91 14.07
C GLN A 105 6.53 1.02 12.82
N MET A 106 5.88 1.02 11.65
CA MET A 106 6.55 1.20 10.36
C MET A 106 5.86 2.30 9.56
N ALA A 107 6.66 3.11 8.87
CA ALA A 107 6.17 4.03 7.86
C ALA A 107 5.99 3.31 6.51
N VAL A 108 5.01 3.76 5.74
CA VAL A 108 4.73 3.27 4.38
C VAL A 108 4.86 4.43 3.41
N HIS A 109 5.65 4.25 2.35
CA HIS A 109 5.78 5.23 1.28
C HIS A 109 5.35 4.64 -0.06
N VAL A 110 4.70 5.44 -0.89
CA VAL A 110 4.26 5.04 -2.25
C VAL A 110 5.15 5.74 -3.30
N PRO A 111 5.97 4.99 -4.05
CA PRO A 111 6.68 5.52 -5.21
C PRO A 111 5.68 5.95 -6.29
N LEU A 112 5.75 7.21 -6.75
CA LEU A 112 4.77 7.76 -7.69
C LEU A 112 5.22 7.69 -9.15
N SER A 113 6.47 8.08 -9.45
CA SER A 113 6.96 8.06 -10.83
C SER A 113 7.25 6.64 -11.31
N LEU A 114 7.28 6.44 -12.63
CA LEU A 114 7.58 5.13 -13.20
C LEU A 114 9.01 4.68 -12.87
N GLU A 115 9.95 5.62 -12.81
CA GLU A 115 11.34 5.39 -12.45
C GLU A 115 11.44 4.93 -10.99
N ALA A 116 10.76 5.61 -10.06
CA ALA A 116 10.76 5.23 -8.65
C ALA A 116 10.07 3.87 -8.41
N GLN A 117 9.01 3.58 -9.16
CA GLN A 117 8.37 2.26 -9.12
C GLN A 117 9.27 1.17 -9.70
N ALA A 118 10.06 1.47 -10.74
CA ALA A 118 11.02 0.55 -11.31
C ALA A 118 12.17 0.27 -10.32
N GLU A 119 12.74 1.32 -9.71
CA GLU A 119 13.77 1.19 -8.66
C GLU A 119 13.29 0.34 -7.48
N ALA A 120 12.03 0.48 -7.08
CA ALA A 120 11.44 -0.34 -6.02
C ALA A 120 11.27 -1.82 -6.39
N ARG A 121 11.33 -2.19 -7.68
CA ARG A 121 11.15 -3.58 -8.16
C ARG A 121 12.47 -4.26 -8.52
N LEU A 122 13.53 -3.50 -8.80
CA LEU A 122 14.87 -3.98 -9.15
C LEU A 122 15.59 -4.58 -7.93
#